data_AF-A0A5M3MLL0-F1
#
_entry.id   AF-A0A5M3MLL0-F1
#
_cell.length_a   1.000
_cell.length_b   1.000
_cell.length_c   1.000
_cell.angle_alpha   90.00
_cell.angle_beta   90.00
_cell.angle_gamma   90.00
#
_symmetry.space_group_name_H-M   'P 1'
#
loop_
_entity.id
_entity.type
_entity.pdbx_description
1 polymer ?
#
loop_
_entity_poly.entity_id
_entity_poly.type
_entity_poly.pdbx_seq_one_letter_code
_entity_poly.pdbx_strand_id
1 'polypeptide(L)'
;MPQHCPPWAEDGNIIVVSADDSKAFRVHRSILSMYSQVLGDMFVASHPSAEETLIEGCPVVHLQDAADDIEHVLRALYGRGYYVRRVPATTIPFPVVSAFLRLGKKYEIKELYEDAKACLVSDFPDAWMEWHSRSKSIVSPSRKALLFNVANLAQEAGLRRVLPAAFYACLTQCSLQEIQCGVQEEGEVTALSPRNRAICISAWQPFQSCAIRTFLWLDPANFPKQCQSKNSCTEHRYVLMGKTFYPAPSCEPLEYFDLSWNANVCSVCSDYAKSNHGSNRFTAWSQLPSLFSLPAWHELSVEDEGVLASTK
;
A
#
# COMPACT_ATOMS: atom_id res chain seq x y z
N MET A 1 23.73 28.05 4.52
CA MET A 1 23.38 27.96 3.09
C MET A 1 22.94 26.53 2.83
N PRO A 2 21.82 26.32 2.12
CA PRO A 2 21.31 24.99 1.81
C PRO A 2 22.34 24.16 1.03
N GLN A 3 22.33 22.84 1.22
CA GLN A 3 23.18 21.93 0.47
C GLN A 3 22.73 21.86 -1.00
N HIS A 4 23.65 21.98 -1.94
CA HIS A 4 23.35 21.80 -3.35
C HIS A 4 23.14 20.31 -3.65
N CYS A 5 21.95 19.94 -4.13
CA CYS A 5 21.57 18.57 -4.41
C CYS A 5 21.14 18.40 -5.87
N PRO A 6 21.35 17.20 -6.45
CA PRO A 6 20.90 16.93 -7.82
C PRO A 6 19.36 16.82 -7.89
N PRO A 7 18.70 17.36 -8.93
CA PRO A 7 19.32 17.98 -10.10
C PRO A 7 19.86 19.39 -9.82
N TRP A 8 21.08 19.64 -10.31
CA TRP A 8 21.74 20.94 -10.28
C TRP A 8 22.20 21.29 -11.69
N ALA A 9 21.34 22.00 -12.43
CA ALA A 9 21.61 22.41 -13.80
C ALA A 9 22.44 23.70 -13.83
N GLU A 10 23.59 23.68 -14.50
CA GLU A 10 24.47 24.85 -14.63
C GLU A 10 23.78 26.04 -15.31
N ASP A 11 22.89 25.75 -16.25
CA ASP A 11 22.03 26.70 -16.98
C ASP A 11 20.64 26.90 -16.36
N GLY A 12 20.38 26.29 -15.20
CA GLY A 12 19.12 26.43 -14.48
C GLY A 12 18.83 27.88 -14.12
N ASN A 13 17.56 28.26 -14.24
CA ASN A 13 17.07 29.64 -14.13
C ASN A 13 16.16 29.90 -12.91
N ILE A 14 16.07 28.92 -12.00
CA ILE A 14 15.41 29.03 -10.71
C ILE A 14 16.06 28.08 -9.71
N ILE A 15 16.10 28.49 -8.44
CA ILE A 15 16.53 27.64 -7.32
C ILE A 15 15.31 27.29 -6.47
N VAL A 16 15.10 26.01 -6.25
CA VAL A 16 14.06 25.48 -5.36
C VAL A 16 14.73 25.07 -4.04
N VAL A 17 14.20 25.54 -2.93
CA VAL A 17 14.69 25.25 -1.57
C VAL A 17 13.64 24.47 -0.80
N SER A 18 14.08 23.47 -0.01
CA SER A 18 13.21 22.67 0.86
C SER A 18 12.66 23.45 2.05
N ALA A 19 11.63 22.93 2.72
CA ALA A 19 10.95 23.63 3.82
C ALA A 19 11.85 23.93 5.03
N ASP A 20 12.89 23.12 5.21
CA ASP A 20 13.85 23.19 6.32
C ASP A 20 15.17 23.87 5.93
N ASP A 21 15.24 24.47 4.74
CA ASP A 21 16.44 25.07 4.16
C ASP A 21 17.66 24.12 4.10
N SER A 22 17.43 22.80 4.14
CA SER A 22 18.50 21.80 4.14
C SER A 22 19.05 21.53 2.74
N LYS A 23 18.20 21.52 1.71
CA LYS A 23 18.57 21.25 0.31
C LYS A 23 18.09 22.34 -0.63
N ALA A 24 18.93 22.62 -1.62
CA ALA A 24 18.62 23.45 -2.75
C ALA A 24 18.83 22.69 -4.06
N PHE A 25 18.02 23.01 -5.05
CA PHE A 25 18.05 22.40 -6.38
C PHE A 25 18.01 23.50 -7.43
N ARG A 26 18.97 23.49 -8.36
CA ARG A 26 19.00 24.45 -9.47
C ARG A 26 18.38 23.82 -10.70
N VAL A 27 17.27 24.38 -11.15
CA VAL A 27 16.39 23.76 -12.16
C VAL A 27 15.88 24.81 -13.17
N HIS A 28 15.19 24.33 -14.19
CA HIS A 28 14.52 25.09 -15.25
C HIS A 28 13.03 25.24 -14.95
N ARG A 29 12.55 26.48 -14.92
CA ARG A 29 11.12 26.81 -14.84
C ARG A 29 10.29 26.11 -15.90
N SER A 30 10.80 26.06 -17.15
CA SER A 30 10.11 25.45 -18.28
C SER A 30 9.85 23.96 -18.10
N ILE A 31 10.81 23.21 -17.55
CA ILE A 31 10.66 21.78 -17.28
C ILE A 31 9.59 21.56 -16.21
N LEU A 32 9.65 22.29 -15.10
CA LEU A 32 8.65 22.14 -14.03
C LEU A 32 7.25 22.55 -14.48
N SER A 33 7.13 23.67 -15.23
CA SER A 33 5.86 24.14 -15.78
C SER A 33 5.26 23.19 -16.81
N MET A 34 6.10 22.42 -17.52
CA MET A 34 5.65 21.40 -18.47
C MET A 34 4.89 20.26 -17.78
N TYR A 35 5.29 19.91 -16.56
CA TYR A 35 4.69 18.81 -15.79
C TYR A 35 3.68 19.26 -14.73
N SER A 36 3.68 20.54 -14.38
CA SER A 36 2.83 21.09 -13.32
C SER A 36 2.47 22.54 -13.63
N GLN A 37 1.18 22.77 -13.90
CA GLN A 37 0.66 24.13 -14.04
C GLN A 37 0.79 24.89 -12.71
N VAL A 38 0.55 24.23 -11.58
CA VAL A 38 0.65 24.80 -10.22
C VAL A 38 2.05 25.36 -9.96
N LEU A 39 3.11 24.59 -10.28
CA LEU A 39 4.48 25.07 -10.15
C LEU A 39 4.77 26.22 -11.13
N GLY A 40 4.27 26.13 -12.37
CA GLY A 40 4.39 27.22 -13.34
C GLY A 40 3.79 28.53 -12.84
N ASP A 41 2.55 28.49 -12.34
CA ASP A 41 1.84 29.65 -11.80
C ASP A 41 2.53 30.19 -10.54
N MET A 42 3.05 29.30 -9.68
CA MET A 42 3.84 29.70 -8.51
C MET A 42 5.08 30.51 -8.90
N PHE A 43 5.78 30.12 -9.96
CA PHE A 43 6.97 30.82 -10.45
C PHE A 43 6.66 32.13 -11.17
N VAL A 44 5.46 32.25 -11.74
CA VAL A 44 4.97 33.53 -12.26
C VAL A 44 4.51 34.42 -11.12
N ALA A 45 3.89 33.91 -10.06
CA ALA A 45 3.48 34.73 -8.92
C ALA A 45 4.67 35.25 -8.09
N SER A 46 5.76 34.49 -8.04
CA SER A 46 7.06 34.92 -7.51
C SER A 46 7.81 35.78 -8.55
N HIS A 47 7.24 36.95 -8.86
CA HIS A 47 7.99 38.01 -9.53
C HIS A 47 8.96 38.64 -8.53
N PRO A 48 10.21 38.93 -8.94
CA PRO A 48 11.17 39.60 -8.09
C PRO A 48 10.71 41.04 -7.82
N SER A 49 10.08 41.26 -6.67
CA SER A 49 10.20 42.56 -6.01
C SER A 49 11.65 42.73 -5.56
N ALA A 50 12.13 43.96 -5.45
CA ALA A 50 13.53 44.31 -5.22
C ALA A 50 14.16 43.75 -3.91
N GLU A 51 13.44 42.93 -3.16
CA GLU A 51 13.84 42.31 -1.89
C GLU A 51 14.01 40.77 -1.98
N GLU A 52 13.86 40.15 -3.15
CA GLU A 52 14.05 38.69 -3.28
C GLU A 52 15.52 38.28 -3.05
N THR A 53 15.70 37.27 -2.20
CA THR A 53 17.01 36.67 -1.90
C THR A 53 17.49 35.90 -3.13
N LEU A 54 18.37 36.50 -3.92
CA LEU A 54 19.04 35.80 -5.02
C LEU A 54 20.12 34.87 -4.46
N ILE A 55 20.07 33.60 -4.83
CA ILE A 55 21.19 32.68 -4.64
C ILE A 55 21.85 32.51 -6.00
N GLU A 56 23.15 32.83 -6.10
CA GLU A 56 23.92 32.74 -7.34
C GLU A 56 23.28 33.46 -8.55
N GLY A 57 22.58 34.58 -8.30
CA GLY A 57 21.90 35.35 -9.35
C GLY A 57 20.63 34.71 -9.89
N CYS A 58 20.15 33.61 -9.30
CA CYS A 58 18.89 32.96 -9.64
C CYS A 58 17.80 33.31 -8.61
N PRO A 59 16.54 33.55 -9.05
CA PRO A 59 15.40 33.66 -8.15
C PRO A 59 15.21 32.36 -7.35
N VAL A 60 14.84 32.51 -6.07
CA VAL A 60 14.72 31.41 -5.13
C VAL A 60 13.25 31.22 -4.73
N VAL A 61 12.78 29.99 -4.80
CA VAL A 61 11.43 29.61 -4.36
C VAL A 61 11.53 28.54 -3.27
N HIS A 62 10.92 28.83 -2.13
CA HIS A 62 10.88 27.93 -0.98
C HIS A 62 9.61 27.08 -1.06
N LEU A 63 9.78 25.77 -1.15
CA LEU A 63 8.68 24.82 -1.07
C LEU A 63 8.46 24.40 0.38
N GLN A 64 7.20 24.16 0.73
CA GLN A 64 6.79 23.69 2.06
C GLN A 64 6.93 22.16 2.21
N ASP A 65 7.76 21.52 1.38
CA ASP A 65 7.90 20.06 1.30
C ASP A 65 9.25 19.57 1.83
N ALA A 66 9.27 18.30 2.22
CA ALA A 66 10.47 17.64 2.69
C ALA A 66 11.54 17.58 1.59
N ALA A 67 12.78 17.81 1.98
CA ALA A 67 13.91 17.91 1.06
C ALA A 67 14.09 16.64 0.20
N ASP A 68 13.90 15.46 0.81
CA ASP A 68 13.96 14.17 0.11
C ASP A 68 12.80 13.98 -0.88
N ASP A 69 11.58 14.38 -0.53
CA ASP A 69 10.42 14.24 -1.43
C ASP A 69 10.60 15.12 -2.69
N ILE A 70 11.08 16.36 -2.50
CA ILE A 70 11.43 17.27 -3.60
C ILE A 70 12.51 16.63 -4.48
N GLU A 71 13.57 16.10 -3.88
CA GLU A 71 14.66 15.46 -4.61
C GLU A 71 14.18 14.29 -5.48
N HIS A 72 13.35 13.39 -4.93
CA HIS A 72 12.80 12.26 -5.68
C HIS A 72 11.98 12.73 -6.90
N VAL A 73 11.10 13.72 -6.71
CA VAL A 73 10.28 14.27 -7.80
C VAL A 73 11.13 14.95 -8.85
N LEU A 74 12.05 15.83 -8.45
CA LEU A 74 12.89 16.56 -9.39
C LEU A 74 13.80 15.60 -10.18
N ARG A 75 14.40 14.61 -9.54
CA ARG A 75 15.17 13.56 -10.23
C ARG A 75 14.30 12.80 -11.24
N ALA A 76 13.04 12.53 -10.91
CA ALA A 76 12.13 11.88 -11.84
C ALA A 76 11.78 12.76 -13.04
N LEU A 77 11.54 14.06 -12.85
CA LEU A 77 11.21 14.98 -13.94
C LEU A 77 12.40 15.19 -14.91
N TYR A 78 13.62 15.26 -14.38
CA TYR A 78 14.84 15.41 -15.18
C TYR A 78 15.35 14.09 -15.75
N GLY A 79 15.14 12.99 -15.04
CA GLY A 79 15.59 11.65 -15.40
C GLY A 79 14.55 10.82 -16.13
N ARG A 80 13.36 11.35 -16.45
CA ARG A 80 12.23 10.56 -16.98
C ARG A 80 12.49 9.91 -18.34
N GLY A 81 13.48 10.39 -19.09
CA GLY A 81 14.01 9.69 -20.27
C GLY A 81 14.68 8.34 -19.95
N TYR A 82 15.11 8.13 -18.70
CA TYR A 82 15.83 6.94 -18.22
C TYR A 82 15.04 6.11 -17.18
N TYR A 83 14.17 6.72 -16.36
CA TYR A 83 13.55 6.03 -15.22
C TYR A 83 12.16 5.45 -15.46
N VAL A 84 11.41 5.90 -16.47
CA VAL A 84 9.97 5.58 -16.58
C VAL A 84 9.62 5.09 -17.98
N ARG A 85 10.23 3.97 -18.38
CA ARG A 85 9.68 3.17 -19.48
C ARG A 85 9.46 1.74 -19.01
N ARG A 86 8.27 1.50 -18.44
CA ARG A 86 7.54 0.23 -18.54
C ARG A 86 8.43 -1.02 -18.43
N VAL A 87 9.07 -1.24 -17.29
CA VAL A 87 9.64 -2.55 -16.99
C VAL A 87 8.92 -3.13 -15.77
N PRO A 88 8.14 -4.22 -15.93
CA PRO A 88 7.52 -4.94 -14.82
C PRO A 88 8.51 -5.56 -13.81
N ALA A 89 9.81 -5.26 -13.90
CA ALA A 89 10.90 -5.97 -13.23
C ALA A 89 11.78 -5.10 -12.32
N THR A 90 11.50 -3.80 -12.18
CA THR A 90 12.28 -2.93 -11.27
C THR A 90 11.49 -2.64 -10.00
N THR A 91 12.09 -2.96 -8.86
CA THR A 91 11.57 -2.58 -7.55
C THR A 91 11.68 -1.06 -7.36
N ILE A 92 10.72 -0.47 -6.65
CA ILE A 92 10.66 0.97 -6.37
C ILE A 92 10.69 1.18 -4.85
N PRO A 93 11.61 1.99 -4.32
CA PRO A 93 11.62 2.30 -2.89
C PRO A 93 10.33 3.02 -2.46
N PHE A 94 9.78 2.64 -1.30
CA PHE A 94 8.58 3.28 -0.76
C PHE A 94 8.68 4.81 -0.63
N PRO A 95 9.79 5.42 -0.18
CA PRO A 95 9.92 6.87 -0.13
C PRO A 95 9.68 7.55 -1.49
N VAL A 96 10.08 6.92 -2.60
CA VAL A 96 9.83 7.41 -3.96
C VAL A 96 8.33 7.38 -4.28
N VAL A 97 7.67 6.26 -3.99
CA VAL A 97 6.21 6.11 -4.21
C VAL A 97 5.44 7.13 -3.37
N SER A 98 5.85 7.33 -2.12
CA SER A 98 5.25 8.32 -1.21
C SER A 98 5.41 9.74 -1.73
N ALA A 99 6.63 10.13 -2.13
CA ALA A 99 6.93 11.45 -2.69
C ALA A 99 6.10 11.72 -3.97
N PHE A 100 6.07 10.75 -4.89
CA PHE A 100 5.30 10.85 -6.13
C PHE A 100 3.81 11.00 -5.87
N LEU A 101 3.25 10.26 -4.93
CA LEU A 101 1.83 10.34 -4.62
C LEU A 101 1.47 11.67 -3.94
N ARG A 102 2.27 12.12 -2.95
CA ARG A 102 2.02 13.38 -2.23
C ARG A 102 2.21 14.61 -3.09
N LEU A 103 3.41 14.76 -3.67
CA LEU A 103 3.76 15.93 -4.45
C LEU A 103 3.10 15.90 -5.83
N GLY A 104 2.89 14.71 -6.41
CA GLY A 104 2.11 14.59 -7.64
C GLY A 104 0.67 15.03 -7.48
N LYS A 105 0.06 14.78 -6.31
CA LYS A 105 -1.26 15.33 -5.98
C LYS A 105 -1.21 16.82 -5.69
N LYS A 106 -0.28 17.27 -4.83
CA LYS A 106 -0.16 18.67 -4.38
C LYS A 106 0.13 19.65 -5.54
N TYR A 107 1.01 19.24 -6.45
CA TYR A 107 1.44 20.05 -7.59
C TYR A 107 0.81 19.60 -8.91
N GLU A 108 -0.19 18.72 -8.87
CA GLU A 108 -0.89 18.23 -10.06
C GLU A 108 0.05 17.63 -11.13
N ILE A 109 1.14 16.99 -10.71
CA ILE A 109 2.04 16.23 -11.59
C ILE A 109 1.39 14.88 -11.87
N LYS A 110 0.44 14.89 -12.79
CA LYS A 110 -0.46 13.77 -13.08
C LYS A 110 0.28 12.46 -13.28
N GLU A 111 1.35 12.47 -14.06
CA GLU A 111 1.99 11.22 -14.43
C GLU A 111 2.74 10.58 -13.24
N LEU A 112 3.33 11.36 -12.33
CA LEU A 112 3.96 10.80 -11.12
C LEU A 112 2.90 10.26 -10.16
N TYR A 113 1.77 10.97 -10.04
CA TYR A 113 0.65 10.52 -9.23
C TYR A 113 0.08 9.18 -9.73
N GLU A 114 -0.16 9.07 -11.03
CA GLU A 114 -0.67 7.83 -11.65
C GLU A 114 0.33 6.68 -11.57
N ASP A 115 1.63 6.94 -11.76
CA ASP A 115 2.68 5.91 -11.61
C ASP A 115 2.69 5.35 -10.18
N ALA A 116 2.66 6.22 -9.16
CA ALA A 116 2.65 5.80 -7.76
C ALA A 116 1.35 5.06 -7.38
N LYS A 117 0.20 5.56 -7.86
CA LYS A 117 -1.11 4.92 -7.68
C LYS A 117 -1.11 3.51 -8.30
N ALA A 118 -0.60 3.36 -9.52
CA ALA A 118 -0.52 2.06 -10.19
C ALA A 118 0.34 1.06 -9.42
N CYS A 119 1.47 1.51 -8.84
CA CYS A 119 2.30 0.66 -7.99
C CYS A 119 1.53 0.17 -6.75
N LEU A 120 0.83 1.07 -6.06
CA LEU A 120 0.05 0.72 -4.86
C LEU A 120 -1.08 -0.25 -5.19
N VAL A 121 -1.84 0.00 -6.27
CA VAL A 121 -2.94 -0.88 -6.70
C VAL A 121 -2.40 -2.26 -7.13
N SER A 122 -1.24 -2.33 -7.78
CA SER A 122 -0.66 -3.60 -8.19
C SER A 122 -0.13 -4.45 -7.03
N ASP A 123 0.42 -3.82 -5.98
CA ASP A 123 0.91 -4.50 -4.79
C ASP A 123 -0.20 -4.80 -3.76
N PHE A 124 -1.30 -4.04 -3.79
CA PHE A 124 -2.45 -4.13 -2.88
C PHE A 124 -3.78 -4.01 -3.63
N PRO A 125 -4.13 -5.02 -4.45
CA PRO A 125 -5.25 -4.95 -5.37
C PRO A 125 -6.61 -5.11 -4.68
N ASP A 126 -7.66 -4.66 -5.35
CA ASP A 126 -9.06 -4.79 -4.96
C ASP A 126 -9.83 -5.86 -5.75
N ALA A 127 -9.17 -6.51 -6.71
CA ALA A 127 -9.71 -7.64 -7.45
C ALA A 127 -9.22 -8.99 -6.91
N TRP A 128 -10.15 -9.95 -6.78
CA TRP A 128 -9.87 -11.30 -6.30
C TRP A 128 -8.77 -12.01 -7.09
N MET A 129 -8.83 -11.92 -8.42
CA MET A 129 -7.86 -12.59 -9.31
C MET A 129 -6.45 -11.98 -9.20
N GLU A 130 -6.39 -10.66 -9.00
CA GLU A 130 -5.13 -9.92 -8.88
C GLU A 130 -4.47 -10.17 -7.54
N TRP A 131 -5.23 -10.35 -6.46
CA TRP A 131 -4.68 -10.67 -5.13
C TRP A 131 -3.67 -11.83 -5.15
N HIS A 132 -3.93 -12.82 -6.02
CA HIS A 132 -3.15 -14.04 -6.16
C HIS A 132 -1.85 -13.84 -6.94
N SER A 133 -1.85 -12.89 -7.86
CA SER A 133 -0.76 -12.60 -8.80
C SER A 133 -0.15 -11.21 -8.59
N ARG A 134 -0.45 -10.60 -7.43
CA ARG A 134 -0.09 -9.22 -7.11
C ARG A 134 1.41 -9.01 -7.15
N SER A 135 1.79 -7.80 -7.52
CA SER A 135 3.19 -7.40 -7.52
C SER A 135 3.74 -7.29 -6.10
N LYS A 136 5.07 -7.31 -6.02
CA LYS A 136 5.83 -6.94 -4.82
C LYS A 136 6.89 -5.92 -5.23
N SER A 137 6.43 -4.90 -5.95
CA SER A 137 7.28 -3.91 -6.58
C SER A 137 7.79 -2.89 -5.57
N ILE A 138 7.00 -2.59 -4.53
CA ILE A 138 7.35 -1.59 -3.53
C ILE A 138 8.25 -2.22 -2.47
N VAL A 139 9.45 -1.66 -2.32
CA VAL A 139 10.46 -2.16 -1.39
C VAL A 139 10.75 -1.17 -0.26
N SER A 140 11.11 -1.74 0.87
CA SER A 140 11.50 -1.06 2.10
C SER A 140 12.44 -2.00 2.87
N PRO A 141 13.40 -1.49 3.65
CA PRO A 141 14.25 -2.32 4.52
C PRO A 141 13.44 -3.25 5.42
N SER A 142 12.27 -2.76 5.86
CA SER A 142 11.31 -3.57 6.59
C SER A 142 9.99 -3.71 5.89
N ARG A 143 9.53 -4.97 5.90
CA ARG A 143 8.20 -5.30 5.43
C ARG A 143 7.11 -4.77 6.35
N LYS A 144 7.26 -4.84 7.68
CA LYS A 144 6.19 -4.43 8.61
C LYS A 144 6.00 -2.92 8.60
N ALA A 145 7.09 -2.16 8.66
CA ALA A 145 7.05 -0.70 8.54
C ALA A 145 6.43 -0.27 7.21
N LEU A 146 6.76 -0.96 6.11
CA LEU A 146 6.16 -0.72 4.79
C LEU A 146 4.64 -0.87 4.82
N LEU A 147 4.10 -1.92 5.44
CA LEU A 147 2.64 -2.12 5.51
C LEU A 147 1.93 -0.97 6.22
N PHE A 148 2.51 -0.47 7.31
CA PHE A 148 1.97 0.66 8.06
C PHE A 148 2.02 1.94 7.24
N ASN A 149 3.16 2.19 6.59
CA ASN A 149 3.35 3.36 5.77
C ASN A 149 2.44 3.36 4.52
N VAL A 150 2.24 2.21 3.88
CA VAL A 150 1.28 2.06 2.76
C VAL A 150 -0.14 2.33 3.23
N ALA A 151 -0.58 1.75 4.36
CA ALA A 151 -1.93 1.98 4.87
C ALA A 151 -2.17 3.46 5.22
N ASN A 152 -1.17 4.13 5.81
CA ASN A 152 -1.22 5.55 6.11
C ASN A 152 -1.28 6.40 4.84
N LEU A 153 -0.38 6.12 3.88
CA LEU A 153 -0.30 6.85 2.62
C LEU A 153 -1.58 6.70 1.78
N ALA A 154 -2.13 5.48 1.69
CA ALA A 154 -3.39 5.24 0.98
C ALA A 154 -4.55 6.02 1.62
N GLN A 155 -4.62 6.05 2.95
CA GLN A 155 -5.64 6.79 3.68
C GLN A 155 -5.50 8.31 3.51
N GLU A 156 -4.27 8.82 3.51
CA GLU A 156 -3.92 10.23 3.28
C GLU A 156 -4.24 10.68 1.85
N ALA A 157 -3.84 9.88 0.86
CA ALA A 157 -4.06 10.17 -0.54
C ALA A 157 -5.52 9.99 -0.98
N GLY A 158 -6.32 9.29 -0.17
CA GLY A 158 -7.71 8.93 -0.48
C GLY A 158 -7.83 7.76 -1.43
N LEU A 159 -6.82 6.88 -1.52
CA LEU A 159 -6.86 5.65 -2.31
C LEU A 159 -7.55 4.54 -1.51
N ARG A 160 -8.88 4.61 -1.42
CA ARG A 160 -9.66 3.75 -0.53
C ARG A 160 -9.64 2.30 -0.97
N ARG A 161 -9.50 2.02 -2.28
CA ARG A 161 -9.47 0.65 -2.81
C ARG A 161 -8.25 -0.16 -2.34
N VAL A 162 -7.17 0.51 -1.98
CA VAL A 162 -5.92 -0.10 -1.47
C VAL A 162 -6.06 -0.53 -0.01
N LEU A 163 -6.93 0.14 0.75
CA LEU A 163 -6.99 -0.01 2.20
C LEU A 163 -7.34 -1.43 2.70
N PRO A 164 -8.34 -2.14 2.17
CA PRO A 164 -8.67 -3.47 2.71
C PRO A 164 -7.52 -4.47 2.55
N ALA A 165 -6.83 -4.44 1.40
CA ALA A 165 -5.65 -5.27 1.15
C ALA A 165 -4.46 -4.88 2.05
N ALA A 166 -4.23 -3.58 2.26
CA ALA A 166 -3.18 -3.10 3.15
C ALA A 166 -3.45 -3.48 4.62
N PHE A 167 -4.68 -3.32 5.11
CA PHE A 167 -5.06 -3.70 6.48
C PHE A 167 -5.05 -5.22 6.68
N TYR A 168 -5.48 -6.01 5.68
CA TYR A 168 -5.31 -7.46 5.72
C TYR A 168 -3.84 -7.85 5.90
N ALA A 169 -2.94 -7.22 5.14
CA ALA A 169 -1.51 -7.48 5.24
C ALA A 169 -0.97 -7.11 6.64
N CYS A 170 -1.42 -5.99 7.23
CA CYS A 170 -1.07 -5.61 8.59
C CYS A 170 -1.52 -6.69 9.62
N LEU A 171 -2.76 -7.17 9.53
CA LEU A 171 -3.31 -8.15 10.48
C LEU A 171 -2.70 -9.55 10.34
N THR A 172 -2.12 -9.89 9.19
CA THR A 172 -1.47 -11.18 8.95
C THR A 172 0.02 -11.17 9.27
N GLN A 173 0.70 -10.03 9.12
CA GLN A 173 2.15 -9.95 9.27
C GLN A 173 2.62 -9.22 10.54
N CYS A 174 1.72 -8.56 11.26
CA CYS A 174 2.04 -7.84 12.50
C CYS A 174 1.24 -8.38 13.69
N SER A 175 1.87 -8.40 14.86
CA SER A 175 1.19 -8.70 16.12
C SER A 175 0.28 -7.55 16.54
N LEU A 176 -0.69 -7.82 17.41
CA LEU A 176 -1.55 -6.78 17.98
C LEU A 176 -0.74 -5.70 18.73
N GLN A 177 0.35 -6.09 19.40
CA GLN A 177 1.26 -5.15 20.06
C GLN A 177 1.95 -4.23 19.05
N GLU A 178 2.44 -4.77 17.93
CA GLU A 178 3.06 -3.96 16.85
C GLU A 178 2.03 -3.03 16.19
N ILE A 179 0.79 -3.46 16.00
CA ILE A 179 -0.30 -2.61 15.51
C ILE A 179 -0.59 -1.47 16.49
N GLN A 180 -0.56 -1.75 17.79
CA GLN A 180 -0.85 -0.78 18.84
C GLN A 180 0.28 0.23 19.05
N CYS A 181 1.53 -0.25 19.12
CA CYS A 181 2.69 0.53 19.54
C CYS A 181 3.56 1.01 18.38
N GLY A 182 3.40 0.43 17.19
CA GLY A 182 4.33 0.60 16.09
C GLY A 182 5.40 -0.48 16.06
N VAL A 183 6.18 -0.47 14.98
CA VAL A 183 7.34 -1.34 14.76
C VAL A 183 8.59 -0.49 14.93
N GLN A 184 9.52 -0.97 15.75
CA GLN A 184 10.76 -0.27 16.04
C GLN A 184 11.90 -0.79 15.17
N GLU A 185 12.56 0.11 14.45
CA GLU A 185 13.67 -0.19 13.53
C GLU A 185 14.72 0.90 13.59
N GLU A 186 15.98 0.51 13.81
CA GLU A 186 17.13 1.44 13.82
C GLU A 186 16.97 2.66 14.74
N GLY A 187 16.13 2.55 15.77
CA GLY A 187 15.85 3.63 16.73
C GLY A 187 14.61 4.46 16.40
N GLU A 188 14.05 4.30 15.21
CA GLU A 188 12.82 4.96 14.78
C GLU A 188 11.61 4.03 14.96
N VAL A 189 10.46 4.62 15.29
CA VAL A 189 9.20 3.88 15.46
C VAL A 189 8.27 4.24 14.31
N THR A 190 7.99 3.27 13.44
CA THR A 190 6.96 3.39 12.41
C THR A 190 5.64 2.89 12.97
N ALA A 191 4.60 3.73 12.98
CA ALA A 191 3.29 3.39 13.50
C ALA A 191 2.17 3.67 12.49
N LEU A 192 1.09 2.90 12.59
CA LEU A 192 -0.18 3.26 11.96
C LEU A 192 -0.67 4.61 12.53
N SER A 193 -1.28 5.42 11.67
CA SER A 193 -1.99 6.63 12.09
C SER A 193 -3.06 6.27 13.13
N PRO A 194 -3.46 7.20 14.03
CA PRO A 194 -4.47 6.90 15.04
C PRO A 194 -5.76 6.30 14.47
N ARG A 195 -6.18 6.78 13.29
CA ARG A 195 -7.34 6.27 12.56
C ARG A 195 -7.12 4.83 12.10
N ASN A 196 -6.04 4.56 11.39
CA ASN A 196 -5.75 3.22 10.85
C ASN A 196 -5.50 2.20 11.96
N ARG A 197 -4.85 2.62 13.05
CA ARG A 197 -4.66 1.80 14.24
C ARG A 197 -5.99 1.40 14.86
N ALA A 198 -6.92 2.35 15.04
CA ALA A 198 -8.25 2.06 15.57
C ALA A 198 -9.00 1.06 14.68
N ILE A 199 -8.95 1.24 13.35
CA ILE A 199 -9.55 0.31 12.37
C ILE A 199 -8.99 -1.11 12.54
N CYS A 200 -7.66 -1.27 12.54
CA CYS A 200 -7.02 -2.58 12.69
C CYS A 200 -7.34 -3.25 14.03
N ILE A 201 -7.34 -2.48 15.13
CA ILE A 201 -7.67 -3.00 16.47
C ILE A 201 -9.13 -3.46 16.52
N SER A 202 -10.07 -2.63 16.04
CA SER A 202 -11.49 -2.99 15.98
C SER A 202 -11.76 -4.20 15.08
N ALA A 203 -10.98 -4.35 14.00
CA ALA A 203 -11.09 -5.48 13.08
C ALA A 203 -10.50 -6.79 13.62
N TRP A 204 -9.72 -6.78 14.71
CA TRP A 204 -8.97 -7.96 15.19
C TRP A 204 -9.87 -9.17 15.45
N GLN A 205 -10.93 -9.04 16.26
CA GLN A 205 -11.84 -10.14 16.56
C GLN A 205 -12.69 -10.57 15.34
N PRO A 206 -13.31 -9.65 14.57
CA PRO A 206 -13.98 -10.01 13.32
C PRO A 206 -13.07 -10.74 12.32
N PHE A 207 -11.81 -10.32 12.22
CA PHE A 207 -10.80 -10.95 11.37
C PHE A 207 -10.54 -12.41 11.77
N GLN A 208 -10.32 -12.66 13.06
CA GLN A 208 -10.16 -14.02 13.60
C GLN A 208 -11.41 -14.89 13.33
N SER A 209 -12.61 -14.31 13.50
CA SER A 209 -13.86 -15.00 13.20
C SER A 209 -14.00 -15.33 11.71
N CYS A 210 -13.57 -14.42 10.83
CA CYS A 210 -13.53 -14.62 9.38
C CYS A 210 -12.53 -15.71 8.98
N ALA A 211 -11.36 -15.76 9.63
CA ALA A 211 -10.37 -16.81 9.44
C ALA A 211 -10.96 -18.18 9.79
N ILE A 212 -11.57 -18.33 10.97
CA ILE A 212 -12.23 -19.59 11.38
C ILE A 212 -13.31 -20.00 10.37
N ARG A 213 -14.11 -19.05 9.85
CA ARG A 213 -15.13 -19.33 8.83
C ARG A 213 -14.56 -19.94 7.55
N THR A 214 -13.34 -19.54 7.17
CA THR A 214 -12.60 -20.10 6.03
C THR A 214 -12.28 -21.58 6.21
N PHE A 215 -12.24 -22.05 7.46
CA PHE A 215 -11.94 -23.42 7.84
C PHE A 215 -13.14 -24.22 8.37
N LEU A 216 -14.38 -23.73 8.23
CA LEU A 216 -15.59 -24.46 8.67
C LEU A 216 -15.77 -25.85 8.02
N TRP A 217 -15.09 -26.11 6.90
CA TRP A 217 -15.04 -27.43 6.26
C TRP A 217 -14.34 -28.48 7.13
N LEU A 218 -13.58 -28.07 8.15
CA LEU A 218 -12.95 -28.97 9.13
C LEU A 218 -13.97 -29.56 10.12
N ASP A 219 -15.10 -28.89 10.34
CA ASP A 219 -16.11 -29.34 11.28
C ASP A 219 -16.59 -30.78 10.91
N PRO A 220 -16.44 -31.76 11.83
CA PRO A 220 -16.94 -33.12 11.62
C PRO A 220 -18.46 -33.21 11.43
N ALA A 221 -19.23 -32.19 11.83
CA ALA A 221 -20.65 -32.09 11.49
C ALA A 221 -20.87 -31.77 10.00
N ASN A 222 -19.94 -31.07 9.35
CA ASN A 222 -19.97 -30.69 7.93
C ASN A 222 -19.23 -31.73 7.07
N PHE A 223 -19.74 -32.97 7.10
CA PHE A 223 -19.08 -34.14 6.52
C PHE A 223 -19.83 -34.65 5.27
N PRO A 224 -19.13 -34.95 4.15
CA PRO A 224 -19.79 -35.52 2.98
C PRO A 224 -20.31 -36.93 3.29
N LYS A 225 -21.58 -37.18 2.93
CA LYS A 225 -22.23 -38.48 3.18
C LYS A 225 -21.53 -39.65 2.46
N GLN A 226 -20.84 -39.35 1.36
CA GLN A 226 -20.16 -40.31 0.49
C GLN A 226 -18.70 -40.57 0.90
N CYS A 227 -18.28 -40.18 2.11
CA CYS A 227 -16.94 -40.46 2.60
C CYS A 227 -16.64 -41.97 2.59
N GLN A 228 -15.47 -42.33 2.05
CA GLN A 228 -15.03 -43.71 1.88
C GLN A 228 -14.32 -44.26 3.14
N SER A 229 -13.87 -43.39 4.04
CA SER A 229 -13.06 -43.77 5.21
C SER A 229 -13.40 -42.89 6.41
N LYS A 230 -14.63 -43.01 6.92
CA LYS A 230 -15.21 -42.07 7.91
C LYS A 230 -14.32 -41.86 9.13
N ASN A 231 -13.85 -42.93 9.76
CA ASN A 231 -13.04 -42.84 10.97
C ASN A 231 -11.71 -42.11 10.72
N SER A 232 -10.92 -42.57 9.74
CA SER A 232 -9.64 -41.94 9.38
C SER A 232 -9.79 -40.48 8.94
N CYS A 233 -10.81 -40.15 8.14
CA CYS A 233 -11.07 -38.77 7.74
C CYS A 233 -11.47 -37.86 8.91
N THR A 234 -12.24 -38.40 9.86
CA THR A 234 -12.69 -37.68 11.05
C THR A 234 -11.52 -37.42 12.00
N GLU A 235 -10.70 -38.44 12.25
CA GLU A 235 -9.49 -38.33 13.07
C GLU A 235 -8.51 -37.31 12.49
N HIS A 236 -8.23 -37.37 11.18
CA HIS A 236 -7.36 -36.41 10.51
C HIS A 236 -7.89 -34.97 10.60
N ARG A 237 -9.21 -34.76 10.47
CA ARG A 237 -9.82 -33.44 10.66
C ARG A 237 -9.67 -32.94 12.09
N TYR A 238 -9.85 -33.76 13.11
CA TYR A 238 -9.62 -33.36 14.50
C TYR A 238 -8.16 -32.94 14.75
N VAL A 239 -7.21 -33.71 14.20
CA VAL A 239 -5.78 -33.36 14.27
C VAL A 239 -5.53 -32.01 13.60
N LEU A 240 -6.10 -31.79 12.41
CA LEU A 240 -5.95 -30.52 11.70
C LEU A 240 -6.62 -29.35 12.44
N MET A 241 -7.84 -29.53 12.95
CA MET A 241 -8.50 -28.53 13.81
C MET A 241 -7.65 -28.17 15.02
N GLY A 242 -7.04 -29.15 15.68
CA GLY A 242 -6.12 -28.92 16.78
C GLY A 242 -4.93 -28.06 16.35
N LYS A 243 -4.31 -28.37 15.21
CA LYS A 243 -3.18 -27.58 14.67
C LYS A 243 -3.58 -26.17 14.24
N THR A 244 -4.79 -26.00 13.70
CA THR A 244 -5.26 -24.73 13.14
C THR A 244 -5.81 -23.79 14.22
N PHE A 245 -6.45 -24.32 15.26
CA PHE A 245 -7.22 -23.53 16.24
C PHE A 245 -6.68 -23.53 17.67
N TYR A 246 -5.73 -24.41 18.03
CA TYR A 246 -5.21 -24.54 19.40
C TYR A 246 -3.70 -24.24 19.49
N PRO A 247 -3.22 -23.55 20.56
CA PRO A 247 -3.99 -22.95 21.67
C PRO A 247 -4.73 -21.67 21.30
N ALA A 248 -4.41 -21.08 20.14
CA ALA A 248 -5.12 -19.98 19.52
C ALA A 248 -5.12 -20.18 17.99
N PRO A 249 -6.11 -19.63 17.26
CA PRO A 249 -6.13 -19.73 15.82
C PRO A 249 -4.88 -19.13 15.17
N SER A 250 -4.26 -19.91 14.29
CA SER A 250 -3.10 -19.52 13.48
C SER A 250 -3.44 -19.32 12.00
N CYS A 251 -4.70 -19.56 11.62
CA CYS A 251 -5.19 -19.45 10.27
C CYS A 251 -5.48 -18.01 9.83
N GLU A 252 -5.48 -17.79 8.52
CA GLU A 252 -5.85 -16.50 7.92
C GLU A 252 -7.13 -16.59 7.07
N PRO A 253 -7.91 -15.49 6.93
CA PRO A 253 -9.10 -15.48 6.07
C PRO A 253 -8.83 -15.76 4.59
N LEU A 254 -7.65 -15.37 4.07
CA LEU A 254 -7.29 -15.57 2.67
C LEU A 254 -6.17 -16.60 2.49
N GLU A 255 -5.99 -17.50 3.47
CA GLU A 255 -4.97 -18.54 3.42
C GLU A 255 -5.17 -19.48 2.23
N TYR A 256 -4.08 -19.87 1.58
CA TYR A 256 -4.14 -20.84 0.50
C TYR A 256 -4.42 -22.23 1.01
N PHE A 257 -5.13 -23.04 0.21
CA PHE A 257 -5.31 -24.44 0.54
C PHE A 257 -3.96 -25.17 0.45
N ASP A 258 -3.45 -25.62 1.59
CA ASP A 258 -2.27 -26.49 1.61
C ASP A 258 -2.70 -27.93 1.28
N LEU A 259 -2.06 -28.52 0.26
CA LEU A 259 -2.29 -29.90 -0.13
C LEU A 259 -1.94 -30.89 1.00
N SER A 260 -1.07 -30.52 1.94
CA SER A 260 -0.77 -31.35 3.11
C SER A 260 -2.00 -31.57 4.01
N TRP A 261 -2.96 -30.64 4.00
CA TRP A 261 -4.17 -30.70 4.83
C TRP A 261 -5.08 -31.88 4.48
N ASN A 262 -4.95 -32.45 3.27
CA ASN A 262 -5.77 -33.58 2.82
C ASN A 262 -4.98 -34.86 2.54
N ALA A 263 -3.71 -34.94 2.95
CA ALA A 263 -2.83 -36.07 2.61
C ALA A 263 -3.35 -37.44 3.09
N ASN A 264 -4.13 -37.48 4.20
CA ASN A 264 -4.64 -38.71 4.80
C ASN A 264 -6.17 -38.77 4.86
N VAL A 265 -6.86 -38.11 3.93
CA VAL A 265 -8.32 -38.22 3.80
C VAL A 265 -8.69 -38.88 2.48
N CYS A 266 -9.87 -39.51 2.42
CA CYS A 266 -10.37 -40.09 1.18
C CYS A 266 -10.61 -39.00 0.12
N SER A 267 -10.60 -39.42 -1.16
CA SER A 267 -10.80 -38.53 -2.33
C SER A 267 -12.01 -37.61 -2.19
N VAL A 268 -13.17 -38.17 -1.80
CA VAL A 268 -14.42 -37.42 -1.61
C VAL A 268 -14.27 -36.29 -0.56
N CYS A 269 -13.63 -36.58 0.58
CA CYS A 269 -13.39 -35.57 1.61
C CYS A 269 -12.35 -34.53 1.19
N SER A 270 -11.36 -34.94 0.39
CA SER A 270 -10.33 -34.06 -0.16
C SER A 270 -10.94 -33.02 -1.11
N ASP A 271 -11.77 -33.47 -2.05
CA ASP A 271 -12.44 -32.58 -3.01
C ASP A 271 -13.43 -31.65 -2.32
N TYR A 272 -14.20 -32.17 -1.35
CA TYR A 272 -15.07 -31.38 -0.50
C TYR A 272 -14.29 -30.27 0.22
N ALA A 273 -13.16 -30.60 0.85
CA ALA A 273 -12.34 -29.64 1.58
C ALA A 273 -11.80 -28.53 0.66
N LYS A 274 -11.22 -28.89 -0.49
CA LYS A 274 -10.70 -27.93 -1.47
C LYS A 274 -11.78 -26.97 -1.96
N SER A 275 -12.95 -27.51 -2.33
CA SER A 275 -14.07 -26.71 -2.84
C SER A 275 -14.59 -25.75 -1.78
N ASN A 276 -14.89 -26.26 -0.57
CA ASN A 276 -15.46 -25.42 0.49
C ASN A 276 -14.47 -24.38 0.99
N HIS A 277 -13.19 -24.74 1.14
CA HIS A 277 -12.17 -23.77 1.52
C HIS A 277 -12.03 -22.65 0.48
N GLY A 278 -12.00 -22.99 -0.81
CA GLY A 278 -11.98 -21.99 -1.89
C GLY A 278 -13.20 -21.06 -1.86
N SER A 279 -14.41 -21.62 -1.72
CA SER A 279 -15.65 -20.83 -1.61
C SER A 279 -15.68 -19.94 -0.36
N ASN A 280 -15.23 -20.46 0.78
CA ASN A 280 -15.19 -19.69 2.02
C ASN A 280 -14.12 -18.59 1.95
N ARG A 281 -12.98 -18.84 1.30
CA ARG A 281 -11.93 -17.84 1.06
C ARG A 281 -12.43 -16.70 0.18
N PHE A 282 -13.19 -17.02 -0.87
CA PHE A 282 -13.82 -15.99 -1.71
C PHE A 282 -14.90 -15.20 -0.95
N THR A 283 -15.63 -15.85 -0.06
CA THR A 283 -16.58 -15.19 0.84
C THR A 283 -15.85 -14.23 1.79
N ALA A 284 -14.74 -14.67 2.39
CA ALA A 284 -13.89 -13.87 3.25
C ALA A 284 -13.33 -12.64 2.49
N TRP A 285 -12.87 -12.84 1.25
CA TRP A 285 -12.47 -11.73 0.37
C TRP A 285 -13.58 -10.71 0.16
N SER A 286 -14.78 -11.18 -0.18
CA SER A 286 -15.92 -10.30 -0.44
C SER A 286 -16.34 -9.49 0.79
N GLN A 287 -16.13 -10.05 2.00
CA GLN A 287 -16.41 -9.40 3.28
C GLN A 287 -15.25 -8.53 3.79
N LEU A 288 -14.06 -8.62 3.18
CA LEU A 288 -12.84 -7.99 3.70
C LEU A 288 -12.99 -6.49 3.97
N PRO A 289 -13.57 -5.66 3.07
CA PRO A 289 -13.76 -4.24 3.36
C PRO A 289 -14.63 -3.97 4.60
N SER A 290 -15.69 -4.76 4.77
CA SER A 290 -16.60 -4.61 5.91
C SER A 290 -15.94 -4.90 7.25
N LEU A 291 -14.91 -5.77 7.29
CA LEU A 291 -14.12 -6.01 8.50
C LEU A 291 -13.42 -4.74 8.98
N PHE A 292 -13.13 -3.81 8.07
CA PHE A 292 -12.45 -2.54 8.32
C PHE A 292 -13.41 -1.34 8.33
N SER A 293 -14.72 -1.60 8.40
CA SER A 293 -15.76 -0.55 8.31
C SER A 293 -15.68 0.27 7.02
N LEU A 294 -15.27 -0.36 5.92
CA LEU A 294 -15.21 0.24 4.59
C LEU A 294 -16.40 -0.24 3.71
N PRO A 295 -16.83 0.59 2.73
CA PRO A 295 -17.76 0.19 1.68
C PRO A 295 -17.36 -1.09 0.94
N ALA A 296 -18.31 -1.70 0.25
CA ALA A 296 -18.03 -2.87 -0.58
C ALA A 296 -17.03 -2.55 -1.70
N TRP A 297 -16.31 -3.57 -2.19
CA TRP A 297 -15.25 -3.42 -3.20
C TRP A 297 -15.64 -2.55 -4.40
N HIS A 298 -16.82 -2.78 -4.97
CA HIS A 298 -17.30 -2.04 -6.14
C HIS A 298 -17.51 -0.54 -5.89
N GLU A 299 -17.83 -0.13 -4.65
CA GLU A 299 -17.99 1.27 -4.27
C GLU A 299 -16.62 1.95 -4.11
N LEU A 300 -15.65 1.22 -3.54
CA LEU A 300 -14.29 1.73 -3.34
C LEU A 300 -13.59 2.05 -4.66
N SER A 301 -13.82 1.26 -5.71
CA SER A 301 -13.22 1.50 -7.03
C SER A 301 -13.77 2.77 -7.71
N VAL A 302 -15.05 3.09 -7.49
CA VAL A 302 -15.72 4.27 -8.11
C VAL A 302 -15.29 5.58 -7.42
N GLU A 303 -15.17 5.58 -6.10
CA GLU A 303 -14.76 6.77 -5.34
C GLU A 303 -13.35 7.25 -5.70
N ASP A 304 -12.42 6.32 -5.96
CA ASP A 304 -11.01 6.61 -6.29
C ASP A 304 -10.84 7.23 -7.70
N GLU A 305 -11.83 7.12 -8.58
CA GLU A 305 -11.85 7.80 -9.89
C GLU A 305 -12.40 9.24 -9.79
N GLY A 306 -13.27 9.52 -8.81
CA GLY A 306 -13.87 10.84 -8.58
C GLY A 306 -12.92 11.89 -7.96
N VAL A 307 -11.82 11.47 -7.35
CA VAL A 307 -10.83 12.35 -6.68
C VAL A 307 -10.08 13.25 -7.67
N LEU A 308 -9.98 12.86 -8.95
CA LEU A 308 -9.39 13.69 -10.02
C LEU A 308 -10.42 14.48 -10.84
N ALA A 309 -11.70 14.11 -10.78
CA ALA A 309 -12.77 14.77 -11.53
C ALA A 309 -13.29 16.03 -10.82
N SER A 310 -13.06 16.14 -9.50
CA SER A 310 -13.58 17.23 -8.66
C SER A 310 -12.70 18.49 -8.64
N THR A 311 -11.61 18.53 -9.42
CA THR A 311 -10.68 19.67 -9.55
C THR A 311 -10.83 20.45 -10.86
N LYS A 312 -11.94 20.27 -11.59
CA LYS A 312 -12.28 21.07 -12.79
C LYS A 312 -13.33 22.13 -12.49
#